data_AF-A0A9X5CDG9-F1
#
_entry.id   AF-A0A9X5CDG9-F1
#
_cell.length_a   1.000
_cell.length_b   1.000
_cell.length_c   1.000
_cell.angle_alpha   90.00
_cell.angle_beta   90.00
_cell.angle_gamma   90.00
#
_symmetry.space_group_name_H-M   'P 1'
#
loop_
_entity.id
_entity.type
_entity.pdbx_description
1 polymer ?
#
loop_
_entity_poly.entity_id
_entity_poly.type
_entity_poly.pdbx_seq_one_letter_code
_entity_poly.pdbx_strand_id
1 'polypeptide(L)' 'MAKIGRPKKDSPKLKSITIRLSDSEYEKFIKYAASHNMTMTQALIKGIELLCQNP' A
#
# COMPACT_ATOMS: atom_id res chain seq x y z
N MET A 1 27.72 -0.62 -26.69
CA MET A 1 27.23 0.05 -25.45
C MET A 1 26.10 -0.78 -24.89
N ALA A 2 26.29 -1.45 -23.74
CA ALA A 2 25.25 -2.27 -23.14
C ALA A 2 24.11 -1.36 -22.65
N LYS A 3 22.87 -1.67 -23.03
CA LYS A 3 21.68 -0.98 -22.51
C LYS A 3 21.59 -1.29 -21.02
N ILE A 4 22.06 -0.38 -20.17
CA ILE A 4 21.88 -0.50 -18.72
C ILE A 4 20.37 -0.43 -18.50
N GLY A 5 19.79 -1.54 -18.01
CA GLY A 5 18.37 -1.63 -17.69
C GLY A 5 17.98 -0.70 -16.55
N ARG A 6 16.73 -0.82 -16.08
CA ARG A 6 16.24 -0.05 -14.93
C ARG A 6 17.20 -0.23 -13.74
N PRO A 7 17.69 0.86 -13.11
CA PRO A 7 18.55 0.76 -11.94
C PRO A 7 17.93 -0.14 -10.88
N LYS A 8 18.72 -1.07 -10.33
CA LYS A 8 18.28 -1.87 -9.19
C LYS A 8 18.01 -0.91 -8.02
N LYS A 9 16.77 -0.85 -7.57
CA LYS A 9 16.40 -0.16 -6.33
C LYS A 9 16.89 -1.00 -5.16
N ASP A 10 17.52 -0.38 -4.16
CA ASP A 10 18.08 -1.08 -2.99
C ASP A 10 17.03 -1.85 -2.17
N SER A 11 15.78 -1.38 -2.17
CA SER A 11 14.65 -2.09 -1.54
C SER A 11 13.43 -2.10 -2.48
N PRO A 12 13.36 -3.08 -3.40
CA PRO A 12 12.24 -3.23 -4.29
C PRO A 12 11.04 -3.82 -3.52
N LYS A 13 9.85 -3.24 -3.72
CA LYS A 13 8.59 -3.82 -3.22
C LYS A 13 8.24 -5.03 -4.08
N LEU A 14 8.77 -6.20 -3.71
CA LEU A 14 8.62 -7.45 -4.49
C LEU A 14 7.40 -8.29 -4.09
N LYS A 15 6.76 -7.98 -2.96
CA LYS A 15 5.64 -8.73 -2.42
C LYS A 15 4.35 -7.94 -2.60
N SER A 16 3.29 -8.63 -3.03
CA SER A 16 1.94 -8.09 -3.12
C SER A 16 1.04 -8.79 -2.10
N ILE A 17 0.04 -8.05 -1.62
CA ILE A 17 -1.02 -8.56 -0.76
C ILE A 17 -2.34 -8.26 -1.46
N THR A 18 -3.19 -9.26 -1.59
CA THR A 18 -4.55 -9.12 -2.12
C THR A 18 -5.51 -9.47 -1.00
N ILE A 19 -6.44 -8.56 -0.70
CA ILE A 19 -7.50 -8.77 0.28
C ILE A 19 -8.85 -8.68 -0.42
N ARG A 20 -9.80 -9.49 0.01
CA ARG A 20 -11.20 -9.36 -0.40
C ARG A 20 -11.94 -8.58 0.68
N LEU A 21 -12.69 -7.57 0.24
CA LEU A 21 -13.50 -6.72 1.08
C LEU A 21 -14.95 -6.85 0.60
N SER A 22 -15.90 -6.75 1.53
CA SER A 22 -17.28 -6.45 1.16
C SER A 22 -17.39 -5.04 0.59
N ASP A 23 -18.47 -4.76 -0.14
CA ASP A 23 -18.70 -3.44 -0.75
C ASP A 23 -18.70 -2.32 0.30
N SER A 24 -19.29 -2.58 1.47
CA SER A 24 -19.35 -1.63 2.59
C SER A 24 -17.96 -1.30 3.15
N GLU A 25 -17.09 -2.31 3.30
CA GLU A 25 -15.72 -2.13 3.78
C GLU A 25 -14.87 -1.38 2.76
N TYR A 26 -15.02 -1.71 1.48
CA TYR A 26 -14.32 -1.05 0.38
C TYR A 26 -14.67 0.44 0.29
N GLU A 27 -15.95 0.77 0.33
CA GLU A 27 -16.41 2.17 0.32
C GLU A 27 -15.86 2.96 1.51
N LYS A 28 -15.94 2.38 2.71
CA LYS A 28 -15.44 3.02 3.93
C LYS A 28 -13.93 3.28 3.81
N PHE A 29 -13.19 2.32 3.27
CA PHE A 29 -11.74 2.43 3.09
C PHE A 29 -11.36 3.50 2.06
N ILE A 30 -12.05 3.56 0.93
CA ILE A 30 -11.81 4.61 -0.08
C ILE A 30 -12.15 5.99 0.45
N LYS A 31 -13.29 6.15 1.14
CA LYS A 31 -13.69 7.42 1.75
C LYS A 31 -12.64 7.89 2.75
N TYR A 32 -12.12 6.98 3.58
CA TYR A 32 -11.03 7.30 4.50
C TYR A 32 -9.76 7.74 3.77
N ALA A 33 -9.30 6.98 2.78
CA ALA A 33 -8.10 7.30 2.02
C ALA A 33 -8.21 8.67 1.32
N ALA A 34 -9.35 8.95 0.69
CA ALA A 34 -9.64 10.22 0.03
C ALA A 34 -9.64 11.40 1.02
N SER A 35 -10.34 11.27 2.15
CA SER A 35 -10.40 12.33 3.18
C SER A 35 -9.03 12.68 3.77
N HIS A 36 -8.08 11.75 3.73
CA HIS A 36 -6.71 11.96 4.21
C HIS A 36 -5.68 12.23 3.10
N ASN A 37 -6.11 12.46 1.86
CA ASN A 37 -5.24 12.64 0.69
C ASN A 37 -4.22 11.51 0.51
N MET A 38 -4.63 10.28 0.81
CA MET A 38 -3.82 9.07 0.68
C MET A 38 -4.32 8.21 -0.46
N THR A 39 -3.39 7.56 -1.15
CA THR A 39 -3.74 6.41 -2.01
C THR A 39 -4.16 5.22 -1.15
N MET A 40 -4.96 4.32 -1.71
CA MET A 40 -5.36 3.07 -1.04
C MET A 40 -4.16 2.29 -0.50
N THR A 41 -3.07 2.22 -1.27
CA THR A 41 -1.83 1.57 -0.86
C THR A 41 -1.17 2.26 0.32
N GLN A 42 -1.15 3.59 0.36
CA GLN A 42 -0.58 4.34 1.49
C GLN A 42 -1.41 4.15 2.76
N ALA A 43 -2.74 4.20 2.64
CA ALA A 43 -3.64 3.95 3.76
C ALA A 43 -3.47 2.52 4.33
N LEU A 44 -3.32 1.52 3.46
CA LEU A 44 -3.09 0.14 3.88
C LEU A 44 -1.74 -0.05 4.57
N ILE A 45 -0.66 0.50 4.00
CA ILE A 45 0.69 0.44 4.59
C ILE A 45 0.67 1.09 5.98
N LYS A 46 0.03 2.26 6.12
CA LYS A 46 -0.09 2.95 7.41
C LYS A 46 -0.86 2.12 8.43
N GLY A 47 -1.93 1.43 8.01
CA GLY A 47 -2.66 0.49 8.86
C GLY A 47 -1.76 -0.64 9.38
N ILE A 48 -0.92 -1.21 8.50
CA ILE A 48 0.04 -2.26 8.89
C ILE A 48 1.09 -1.70 9.87
N GLU A 49 1.66 -0.53 9.60
CA GLU A 49 2.63 0.12 10.50
C GLU A 49 2.06 0.35 11.90
N LEU A 50 0.81 0.84 11.99
CA LEU A 50 0.13 1.07 13.26
C LEU A 50 -0.11 -0.23 14.03
N LEU A 51 -0.51 -1.31 13.35
CA LEU A 51 -0.72 -2.62 13.97
C LEU A 51 0.59 -3.29 14.41
N CYS A 52 1.69 -3.07 13.69
CA CYS A 52 2.99 -3.62 14.01
C CYS A 52 3.79 -2.78 15.04
N GLN A 53 3.38 -1.53 15.32
CA GLN A 53 4.01 -0.67 16.32
C GLN A 53 3.54 -0.94 17.75
N ASN A 54 2.35 -1.51 17.94
CA ASN A 54 1.84 -1.94 19.26
C ASN A 54 1.82 -3.48 19.33
N PRO A 55 2.91 -4.12 19.80
CA PRO A 55 2.90 -5.55 20.11
C PRO A 55 2.02 -5.89 21.33
#